data_AF-A0A955WMH9-F1
#
_entry.id   AF-A0A955WMH9-F1
#
_cell.length_a   1.000
_cell.length_b   1.000
_cell.length_c   1.000
_cell.angle_alpha   90.00
_cell.angle_beta   90.00
_cell.angle_gamma   90.00
#
_symmetry.space_group_name_H-M   'P 1'
#
loop_
_entity.id
_entity.type
_entity.pdbx_description
1 polymer ?
#
loop_
_entity_poly.entity_id
_entity_poly.type
_entity_poly.pdbx_seq_one_letter_code
_entity_poly.pdbx_strand_id
1 'polypeptide(L)'
;MAELNKAKVFIEVSDKPVTSTVVRSGKAVPVAAVNAALSNDWVGRIVPEQPQDQAHVVSQSIVAGSVIPKGTVVDLVLAPVGEVPVFIFQGAHADLAQRTVYNLLASDALDEQVIEVLTKRPRPEEVSDEERRVVTAALQQLDIQLDEGDPTRNYAAGHATLRNALAFKV
;
A
#
# COMPACT_ATOMS: atom_id res chain seq x y z
N MET A 1 8.57 8.61 -36.49
CA MET A 1 9.38 8.10 -35.37
C MET A 1 9.96 9.32 -34.67
N ALA A 2 9.31 9.82 -33.62
CA ALA A 2 9.76 11.00 -32.86
C ALA A 2 10.01 10.57 -31.42
N GLU A 3 11.28 10.59 -31.01
CA GLU A 3 11.67 10.38 -29.61
C GLU A 3 11.41 11.67 -28.81
N LEU A 4 10.68 11.53 -27.69
CA LEU A 4 10.51 12.59 -26.71
C LEU A 4 11.80 12.77 -25.90
N ASN A 5 12.44 13.92 -26.07
CA ASN A 5 13.61 14.34 -25.30
C ASN A 5 13.16 14.72 -23.87
N LYS A 6 13.40 13.86 -22.87
CA LYS A 6 13.19 14.18 -21.44
C LYS A 6 14.25 15.17 -20.98
N ALA A 7 13.88 16.45 -20.85
CA ALA A 7 14.74 17.47 -20.28
C ALA A 7 15.06 17.15 -18.81
N LYS A 8 16.35 16.99 -18.48
CA LYS A 8 16.81 16.89 -17.09
C LYS A 8 16.66 18.26 -16.43
N VAL A 9 15.83 18.34 -15.40
CA VAL A 9 15.71 19.53 -14.54
C VAL A 9 16.80 19.43 -13.48
N PHE A 10 17.74 20.36 -13.49
CA PHE A 10 18.71 20.55 -12.42
C PHE A 10 18.13 21.56 -11.43
N ILE A 11 17.98 21.14 -10.17
CA ILE A 11 17.56 22.03 -9.08
C ILE A 11 18.85 22.49 -8.39
N GLU A 12 19.23 23.75 -8.60
CA GLU A 12 20.26 24.39 -7.78
C GLU A 12 19.69 24.63 -6.38
N VAL A 13 20.22 23.90 -5.39
CA VAL A 13 20.00 24.17 -3.98
C VAL A 13 21.15 25.06 -3.50
N SER A 14 20.84 26.27 -3.06
CA SER A 14 21.86 27.19 -2.56
C SER A 14 22.51 26.65 -1.29
N ASP A 15 23.82 26.82 -1.17
CA ASP A 15 24.66 26.36 -0.05
C ASP A 15 24.33 27.03 1.30
N LYS A 16 23.43 28.02 1.30
CA LYS A 16 23.04 28.79 2.47
C LYS A 16 21.75 28.21 3.05
N PRO A 17 21.73 27.79 4.33
CA PRO A 17 20.50 27.34 4.97
C PRO A 17 19.46 28.46 4.95
N VAL A 18 18.26 28.14 4.49
CA VAL A 18 17.12 29.07 4.50
C VAL A 18 16.76 29.36 5.96
N THR A 19 17.02 30.58 6.42
CA THR A 19 16.54 31.07 7.71
C THR A 19 15.08 31.51 7.58
N SER A 20 14.16 30.61 7.87
CA SER A 20 12.73 30.92 7.91
C SER A 20 12.39 31.73 9.16
N THR A 21 11.68 32.85 8.99
CA THR A 21 11.08 33.59 10.11
C THR A 21 9.65 33.08 10.30
N VAL A 22 9.42 32.33 11.37
CA VAL A 22 8.08 31.82 11.68
C VAL A 22 7.29 32.90 12.44
N VAL A 23 6.14 33.30 11.90
CA VAL A 23 5.22 34.26 12.53
C VAL A 23 3.93 33.53 12.90
N ARG A 24 3.47 33.68 14.16
CA ARG A 24 2.19 33.12 14.63
C ARG A 24 1.33 34.24 15.22
N SER A 25 0.14 34.43 14.65
CA SER A 25 -0.79 35.52 15.02
C SER A 25 -0.15 36.91 15.01
N GLY A 26 0.67 37.21 14.00
CA GLY A 26 1.33 38.50 13.82
C GLY A 26 2.55 38.75 14.72
N LYS A 27 2.95 37.78 15.56
CA LYS A 27 4.15 37.88 16.41
C LYS A 27 5.23 36.91 15.91
N ALA A 28 6.48 37.38 15.85
CA ALA A 28 7.61 36.53 15.53
C ALA A 28 7.78 35.47 16.63
N VAL A 29 7.88 34.21 16.22
CA VAL A 29 8.13 33.10 17.14
C VAL A 29 9.64 33.02 17.36
N PRO A 30 10.13 33.17 18.60
CA PRO A 30 11.56 33.02 18.88
C PRO A 30 11.99 31.58 18.59
N VAL A 31 13.11 31.44 17.88
CA VAL A 31 13.72 30.13 17.62
C VAL A 31 14.34 29.63 18.91
N ALA A 32 13.88 28.48 19.39
CA ALA A 32 14.49 27.82 20.54
C ALA A 32 15.89 27.30 20.13
N ALA A 33 16.90 27.61 20.93
CA ALA A 33 18.22 27.00 20.78
C ALA A 33 18.13 25.53 21.20
N VAL A 34 18.17 24.63 20.22
CA VAL A 34 18.10 23.18 20.46
C VAL A 34 19.52 22.62 20.50
N ASN A 35 19.81 21.76 21.47
CA ASN A 35 21.05 20.99 21.48
C ASN A 35 20.98 19.91 20.38
N ALA A 36 21.79 20.05 19.34
CA ALA A 36 21.76 19.16 18.18
C ALA A 36 22.03 17.69 18.52
N ALA A 37 22.92 17.41 19.48
CA ALA A 37 23.24 16.04 19.88
C ALA A 37 22.04 15.37 20.57
N LEU A 38 21.39 16.09 21.49
CA LEU A 38 20.20 15.60 22.18
C LEU A 38 18.98 15.53 21.26
N SER A 39 18.85 16.45 20.31
CA SER A 39 17.79 16.42 19.30
C SER A 39 17.91 15.22 18.39
N ASN A 40 19.12 14.89 17.93
CA ASN A 40 19.35 13.75 17.05
C ASN A 40 19.16 12.41 17.79
N ASP A 41 19.61 12.33 19.05
CA ASP A 41 19.35 11.18 19.92
C ASP A 41 17.85 11.01 20.19
N TRP A 42 17.13 12.11 20.45
CA TRP A 42 15.67 12.08 20.63
C TRP A 42 14.94 11.65 19.35
N VAL A 43 15.27 12.23 18.20
CA VAL A 43 14.68 11.83 16.90
C VAL A 43 15.03 10.39 16.55
N GLY A 44 16.24 9.92 16.84
CA GLY A 44 16.65 8.53 16.61
C GLY A 44 15.94 7.51 17.50
N ARG A 45 15.35 7.95 18.62
CA ARG A 45 14.51 7.13 19.50
C ARG A 45 13.03 7.16 19.13
N ILE A 46 12.62 8.10 18.26
CA ILE A 46 11.30 8.06 17.66
C ILE A 46 11.35 6.95 16.62
N VAL A 47 10.78 5.79 16.96
CA VAL A 47 10.42 4.81 15.95
C VAL A 47 9.35 5.48 15.10
N PRO A 48 9.57 5.72 13.79
CA PRO A 48 8.47 6.11 12.93
C PRO A 48 7.47 4.96 12.98
N GLU A 49 6.30 5.18 13.59
CA GLU A 49 5.18 4.27 13.39
C GLU A 49 4.94 4.22 11.89
N GLN A 50 5.22 3.07 11.27
CA GLN A 50 4.67 2.82 9.95
C GLN A 50 3.15 2.88 10.10
N PRO A 51 2.42 3.61 9.23
CA PRO A 51 0.97 3.68 9.28
C PRO A 51 0.37 2.33 8.86
N GLN A 52 0.57 1.28 9.67
CA GLN A 52 -0.01 -0.05 9.47
C GLN A 52 -1.40 -0.16 10.11
N ASP A 53 -1.75 0.78 11.00
CA ASP A 53 -3.02 0.83 11.75
C ASP A 53 -4.00 1.92 11.26
N GLN A 54 -3.68 2.64 10.18
CA GLN A 54 -4.64 3.61 9.63
C GLN A 54 -5.74 2.86 8.88
N ALA A 55 -6.92 2.81 9.49
CA ALA A 55 -8.09 2.20 8.88
C ALA A 55 -8.40 2.86 7.52
N HIS A 56 -8.56 2.05 6.47
CA HIS A 56 -8.78 2.54 5.10
C HIS A 56 -10.26 2.82 4.89
N VAL A 57 -10.59 3.91 4.20
CA VAL A 57 -11.97 4.20 3.78
C VAL A 57 -12.37 3.16 2.73
N VAL A 58 -13.26 2.25 3.09
CA VAL A 58 -13.82 1.22 2.20
C VAL A 58 -15.15 1.65 1.60
N SER A 59 -15.87 2.55 2.27
CA SER A 59 -17.12 3.10 1.78
C SER A 59 -17.39 4.46 2.39
N GLN A 60 -18.19 5.25 1.69
CA GLN A 60 -18.69 6.54 2.15
C GLN A 60 -20.18 6.66 1.80
N SER A 61 -20.96 7.35 2.63
CA SER A 61 -22.42 7.51 2.42
C SER A 61 -22.80 8.37 1.22
N ILE A 62 -21.81 8.96 0.54
CA ILE A 62 -21.97 9.86 -0.61
C ILE A 62 -21.24 9.33 -1.84
N VAL A 63 -21.85 9.48 -3.01
CA VAL A 63 -21.24 9.04 -4.27
C VAL A 63 -20.04 9.93 -4.62
N ALA A 64 -18.96 9.31 -5.10
CA ALA A 64 -17.76 10.03 -5.54
C ALA A 64 -18.11 11.09 -6.60
N GLY A 65 -17.51 12.28 -6.48
CA GLY A 65 -17.75 13.42 -7.39
C GLY A 65 -18.99 14.25 -7.08
N SER A 66 -19.73 13.94 -6.01
CA SER A 66 -20.90 14.72 -5.61
C SER A 66 -20.49 16.03 -4.93
N VAL A 67 -21.16 17.14 -5.29
CA VAL A 67 -21.04 18.41 -4.57
C VAL A 67 -21.96 18.39 -3.37
N ILE A 68 -21.42 18.63 -2.17
CA ILE A 68 -22.18 18.63 -0.92
C ILE A 68 -22.08 19.98 -0.20
N PRO A 69 -23.16 20.45 0.46
CA PRO A 69 -23.11 21.64 1.29
C PRO A 69 -22.13 21.50 2.45
N LYS A 70 -21.44 22.59 2.79
CA LYS A 70 -20.55 22.63 3.96
C LYS A 70 -21.36 22.38 5.24
N GLY A 71 -20.90 21.45 6.07
CA GLY A 71 -21.58 21.03 7.31
C GLY A 71 -22.44 19.76 7.17
N THR A 72 -22.52 19.17 5.98
CA THR A 72 -23.15 17.86 5.78
C THR A 72 -22.33 16.79 6.51
N VAL A 73 -23.00 15.98 7.34
CA VAL A 73 -22.38 14.81 7.98
C VAL A 73 -22.21 13.72 6.93
N VAL A 74 -20.98 13.21 6.83
CA VAL A 74 -20.60 12.12 5.93
C VAL A 74 -20.12 10.95 6.77
N ASP A 75 -20.70 9.79 6.53
CA ASP A 75 -20.27 8.56 7.19
C ASP A 75 -19.18 7.91 6.33
N LEU A 76 -18.04 7.63 6.97
CA LEU A 76 -16.94 6.89 6.39
C LEU A 76 -16.88 5.53 7.08
N VAL A 77 -16.94 4.45 6.30
CA VAL A 77 -16.66 3.11 6.80
C VAL A 77 -15.17 2.89 6.67
N LEU A 78 -14.51 2.74 7.82
CA LEU A 78 -13.08 2.50 7.91
C LEU A 78 -12.84 1.02 8.20
N ALA A 79 -11.93 0.39 7.47
CA ALA A 79 -11.52 -1.00 7.71
C ALA A 79 -10.06 -1.02 8.21
N PRO A 80 -9.78 -1.47 9.45
CA PRO A 80 -8.41 -1.71 9.89
C PRO A 80 -7.84 -2.88 9.06
N VAL A 81 -6.78 -2.64 8.28
CA VAL A 81 -6.18 -3.64 7.37
C VAL A 81 -5.78 -4.92 8.13
N GLY A 82 -5.40 -4.76 9.40
CA GLY A 82 -5.08 -5.86 10.33
C GLY A 82 -6.19 -6.90 10.49
N GLU A 83 -7.46 -6.54 10.30
CA GLU A 83 -8.60 -7.41 10.53
C GLU A 83 -9.37 -7.79 9.26
N VAL A 84 -9.04 -7.19 8.11
CA VAL A 84 -9.75 -7.48 6.84
C VAL A 84 -9.48 -8.93 6.46
N PRO A 85 -10.48 -9.83 6.51
CA PRO A 85 -10.26 -11.23 6.20
C PRO A 85 -10.33 -11.43 4.68
N VAL A 86 -9.48 -12.29 4.14
CA VAL A 86 -9.35 -12.48 2.69
C VAL A 86 -10.64 -13.03 2.04
N PHE A 87 -11.50 -13.73 2.79
CA PHE A 87 -12.76 -14.28 2.25
C PHE A 87 -13.71 -13.23 1.66
N ILE A 88 -13.53 -11.93 1.98
CA ILE A 88 -14.37 -10.87 1.41
C ILE A 88 -14.10 -10.65 -0.09
N PHE A 89 -12.94 -11.10 -0.58
CA PHE A 89 -12.61 -10.98 -1.99
C PHE A 89 -13.44 -11.97 -2.82
N GLN A 90 -14.10 -11.46 -3.84
CA GLN A 90 -14.78 -12.32 -4.81
C GLN A 90 -13.75 -13.22 -5.50
N GLY A 91 -13.98 -14.54 -5.46
CA GLY A 91 -13.04 -15.51 -6.01
C GLY A 91 -11.79 -15.74 -5.15
N ALA A 92 -11.85 -15.44 -3.85
CA ALA A 92 -10.78 -15.76 -2.91
C ALA A 92 -10.45 -17.26 -2.93
N HIS A 93 -9.16 -17.57 -2.83
CA HIS A 93 -8.67 -18.93 -2.69
C HIS A 93 -9.12 -19.49 -1.33
N ALA A 94 -9.72 -20.67 -1.32
CA ALA A 94 -10.36 -21.23 -0.13
C ALA A 94 -9.40 -21.34 1.06
N ASP A 95 -8.16 -21.79 0.81
CA ASP A 95 -7.15 -21.96 1.87
C ASP A 95 -6.60 -20.63 2.43
N LEU A 96 -6.82 -19.51 1.72
CA LEU A 96 -6.46 -18.17 2.18
C LEU A 96 -7.60 -17.46 2.91
N ALA A 97 -8.82 -17.96 2.82
CA ALA A 97 -10.03 -17.28 3.29
C ALA A 97 -9.98 -16.84 4.77
N GLN A 98 -9.28 -17.61 5.62
CA GLN A 98 -9.13 -17.32 7.05
C GLN A 98 -7.96 -16.40 7.39
N ARG A 99 -7.07 -16.09 6.42
CA ARG A 99 -5.99 -15.13 6.64
C ARG A 99 -6.52 -13.70 6.55
N THR A 100 -5.86 -12.79 7.26
CA THR A 100 -6.09 -11.36 7.08
C THR A 100 -5.25 -10.84 5.93
N VAL A 101 -5.70 -9.76 5.28
CA VAL A 101 -4.96 -9.08 4.21
C VAL A 101 -3.59 -8.63 4.71
N TYR A 102 -3.52 -8.15 5.95
CA TYR A 102 -2.26 -7.79 6.61
C TYR A 102 -1.28 -8.96 6.67
N ASN A 103 -1.71 -10.12 7.22
CA ASN A 103 -0.84 -11.30 7.33
C ASN A 103 -0.38 -11.82 5.95
N LEU A 104 -1.21 -11.65 4.94
CA LEU A 104 -0.86 -12.00 3.57
C LEU A 104 0.20 -11.04 2.99
N LEU A 105 0.01 -9.73 3.17
CA LEU A 105 0.94 -8.68 2.70
C LEU A 105 2.28 -8.66 3.43
N ALA A 106 2.29 -9.07 4.70
CA ALA A 106 3.49 -9.18 5.53
C ALA A 106 4.29 -10.47 5.26
N SER A 107 3.79 -11.36 4.39
CA SER A 107 4.51 -12.60 4.06
C SER A 107 5.68 -12.34 3.12
N ASP A 108 6.82 -12.96 3.41
CA ASP A 108 8.00 -12.98 2.53
C ASP A 108 7.72 -13.61 1.15
N ALA A 109 6.62 -14.39 1.02
CA ALA A 109 6.19 -14.95 -0.25
C ALA A 109 5.71 -13.88 -1.25
N LEU A 110 5.34 -12.68 -0.79
CA LEU A 110 5.02 -11.53 -1.65
C LEU A 110 6.26 -10.64 -1.81
N ASP A 111 7.30 -11.20 -2.41
CA ASP A 111 8.52 -10.48 -2.78
C ASP A 111 8.32 -9.53 -3.98
N GLU A 112 9.35 -8.76 -4.31
CA GLU A 112 9.30 -7.76 -5.39
C GLU A 112 8.95 -8.39 -6.75
N GLN A 113 9.44 -9.60 -7.03
CA GLN A 113 9.22 -10.28 -8.30
C GLN A 113 7.75 -10.73 -8.44
N VAL A 114 7.18 -11.28 -7.38
CA VAL A 114 5.76 -11.68 -7.33
C VAL A 114 4.86 -10.46 -7.47
N ILE A 115 5.15 -9.37 -6.75
CA ILE A 115 4.41 -8.12 -6.83
C ILE A 115 4.45 -7.54 -8.25
N GLU A 116 5.62 -7.55 -8.88
CA GLU A 116 5.80 -7.06 -10.25
C GLU A 116 4.92 -7.83 -11.23
N VAL A 117 4.92 -9.16 -11.16
CA VAL A 117 4.06 -10.03 -11.98
C VAL A 117 2.59 -9.71 -11.76
N LEU A 118 2.13 -9.73 -10.50
CA LEU A 118 0.72 -9.50 -10.15
C LEU A 118 0.22 -8.10 -10.52
N THR A 119 1.11 -7.10 -10.53
CA THR A 119 0.78 -5.73 -10.93
C THR A 119 0.68 -5.61 -12.45
N LYS A 120 1.66 -6.16 -13.18
CA LYS A 120 1.72 -6.11 -14.65
C LYS A 120 0.68 -7.00 -15.34
N ARG A 121 0.27 -8.09 -14.70
CA ARG A 121 -0.68 -9.09 -15.23
C ARG A 121 -1.95 -9.10 -14.39
N PRO A 122 -2.93 -8.25 -14.72
CA PRO A 122 -4.18 -8.18 -13.96
C PRO A 122 -5.03 -9.43 -14.00
N ARG A 123 -4.87 -10.26 -15.02
CA ARG A 123 -5.68 -11.46 -15.20
C ARG A 123 -4.79 -12.69 -15.27
N PRO A 124 -5.21 -13.83 -14.70
CA PRO A 124 -4.40 -15.05 -14.68
C PRO A 124 -4.06 -15.55 -16.08
N GLU A 125 -4.93 -15.33 -17.08
CA GLU A 125 -4.70 -15.70 -18.48
C GLU A 125 -3.65 -14.84 -19.20
N GLU A 126 -3.26 -13.69 -18.62
CA GLU A 126 -2.22 -12.82 -19.18
C GLU A 126 -0.82 -13.18 -18.67
N VAL A 127 -0.74 -14.08 -17.68
CA VAL A 127 0.51 -14.51 -17.05
C VAL A 127 1.19 -15.56 -17.93
N SER A 128 2.44 -15.31 -18.33
CA SER A 128 3.23 -16.30 -19.06
C SER A 128 3.58 -17.51 -18.20
N ASP A 129 3.95 -18.64 -18.81
CA ASP A 129 4.30 -19.87 -18.07
C ASP A 129 5.44 -19.65 -17.04
N GLU A 130 6.39 -18.78 -17.35
CA GLU A 130 7.50 -18.46 -16.45
C GLU A 130 7.03 -17.60 -15.26
N GLU A 131 6.29 -16.53 -15.53
CA GLU A 131 5.68 -15.69 -14.48
C GLU A 131 4.71 -16.51 -13.61
N ARG A 132 4.01 -17.48 -14.20
CA ARG A 132 3.10 -18.39 -13.50
C ARG A 132 3.83 -19.26 -12.49
N ARG A 133 5.06 -19.71 -12.80
CA ARG A 133 5.91 -20.45 -11.84
C ARG A 133 6.28 -19.60 -10.65
N VAL A 134 6.60 -18.33 -10.86
CA VAL A 134 6.92 -17.37 -9.78
C VAL A 134 5.74 -17.24 -8.81
N VAL A 135 4.53 -16.96 -9.34
CA VAL A 135 3.33 -16.82 -8.50
C VAL A 135 2.95 -18.16 -7.84
N THR A 136 3.14 -19.29 -8.53
CA THR A 136 2.88 -20.61 -7.95
C THR A 136 3.84 -20.93 -6.80
N ALA A 137 5.12 -20.56 -6.93
CA ALA A 137 6.10 -20.74 -5.87
C ALA A 137 5.74 -19.90 -4.63
N ALA A 138 5.27 -18.65 -4.81
CA ALA A 138 4.77 -17.82 -3.73
C ALA A 138 3.56 -18.45 -3.01
N LEU A 139 2.60 -18.97 -3.78
CA LEU A 139 1.44 -19.68 -3.21
C LEU A 139 1.88 -20.92 -2.41
N GLN A 140 2.87 -21.67 -2.90
CA GLN A 140 3.43 -22.81 -2.17
C GLN A 140 4.15 -22.40 -0.88
N GLN A 141 4.89 -21.29 -0.88
CA GLN A 141 5.51 -20.72 0.34
C GLN A 141 4.47 -20.27 1.37
N LEU A 142 3.24 -19.97 0.92
CA LEU A 142 2.10 -19.70 1.79
C LEU A 142 1.36 -20.97 2.25
N ASP A 143 1.93 -22.17 2.01
CA ASP A 143 1.31 -23.47 2.27
C ASP A 143 -0.02 -23.70 1.52
N ILE A 144 -0.17 -23.09 0.34
CA ILE A 144 -1.38 -23.25 -0.49
C ILE A 144 -1.19 -24.38 -1.48
N GLN A 145 -2.18 -25.28 -1.50
CA GLN A 145 -2.24 -26.36 -2.47
C GLN A 145 -3.16 -25.96 -3.62
N LEU A 146 -2.60 -25.94 -4.83
CA LEU A 146 -3.37 -25.69 -6.03
C LEU A 146 -4.05 -26.97 -6.52
N ASP A 147 -5.36 -26.88 -6.70
CA ASP A 147 -6.19 -27.90 -7.34
C ASP A 147 -6.92 -27.28 -8.53
N GLU A 148 -6.46 -27.59 -9.74
CA GLU A 148 -7.08 -27.09 -10.98
C GLU A 148 -8.48 -27.69 -11.23
N GLY A 149 -8.85 -28.77 -10.52
CA GLY A 149 -10.18 -29.35 -10.55
C GLY A 149 -11.21 -28.62 -9.70
N ASP A 150 -10.77 -27.76 -8.76
CA ASP A 150 -11.62 -27.00 -7.85
C ASP A 150 -11.59 -25.50 -8.22
N PRO A 151 -12.74 -24.88 -8.56
CA PRO A 151 -12.79 -23.47 -8.95
C PRO A 151 -12.37 -22.49 -7.84
N THR A 152 -12.30 -22.93 -6.59
CA THR A 152 -11.92 -22.12 -5.42
C THR A 152 -10.49 -22.38 -4.94
N ARG A 153 -9.81 -23.39 -5.50
CA ARG A 153 -8.44 -23.76 -5.15
C ARG A 153 -7.49 -23.80 -6.35
N ASN A 154 -7.94 -23.33 -7.50
CA ASN A 154 -7.11 -23.29 -8.69
C ASN A 154 -6.16 -22.08 -8.69
N TYR A 155 -5.25 -22.06 -9.67
CA TYR A 155 -4.32 -20.96 -9.83
C TYR A 155 -5.01 -19.59 -10.00
N ALA A 156 -6.14 -19.55 -10.71
CA ALA A 156 -6.86 -18.30 -10.96
C ALA A 156 -7.37 -17.67 -9.65
N ALA A 157 -7.91 -18.48 -8.74
CA ALA A 157 -8.33 -18.04 -7.41
C ALA A 157 -7.14 -17.56 -6.57
N GLY A 158 -6.01 -18.29 -6.60
CA GLY A 158 -4.78 -17.89 -5.92
C GLY A 158 -4.24 -16.55 -6.42
N HIS A 159 -4.11 -16.40 -7.73
CA HIS A 159 -3.69 -15.17 -8.39
C HIS A 159 -4.60 -13.98 -8.05
N ALA A 160 -5.92 -14.15 -8.21
CA ALA A 160 -6.90 -13.13 -7.90
C ALA A 160 -6.81 -12.69 -6.42
N THR A 161 -6.62 -13.64 -5.51
CA THR A 161 -6.50 -13.36 -4.08
C THR A 161 -5.27 -12.52 -3.76
N LEU A 162 -4.09 -12.92 -4.22
CA LEU A 162 -2.85 -12.19 -3.97
C LEU A 162 -2.93 -10.79 -4.59
N ARG A 163 -3.44 -10.67 -5.81
CA ARG A 163 -3.62 -9.39 -6.49
C ARG A 163 -4.59 -8.47 -5.74
N ASN A 164 -5.73 -8.98 -5.28
CA ASN A 164 -6.69 -8.20 -4.51
C ASN A 164 -6.08 -7.71 -3.18
N ALA A 165 -5.24 -8.52 -2.55
CA ALA A 165 -4.50 -8.09 -1.36
C ALA A 165 -3.54 -6.93 -1.67
N LEU A 166 -2.88 -6.90 -2.84
CA LEU A 166 -1.99 -5.79 -3.23
C LEU A 166 -2.69 -4.43 -3.31
N ALA A 167 -4.01 -4.38 -3.48
CA ALA A 167 -4.76 -3.11 -3.42
C ALA A 167 -4.66 -2.41 -2.06
N PHE A 168 -4.22 -3.13 -1.02
CA PHE A 168 -4.04 -2.64 0.34
C PHE A 168 -2.56 -2.42 0.71
N LYS A 169 -1.62 -2.60 -0.24
CA LYS A 169 -0.18 -2.37 -0.01
C LYS A 169 0.13 -0.88 -0.17
N VAL A 170 0.65 -0.25 0.88
CA VAL A 170 1.03 1.18 0.96
C VAL A 170 2.52 1.40 0.76
#